data_AF-A0A6P0X293-F1
#
_entry.id   AF-A0A6P0X293-F1
#
_cell.length_a   1.000
_cell.length_b   1.000
_cell.length_c   1.000
_cell.angle_alpha   90.00
_cell.angle_beta   90.00
_cell.angle_gamma   90.00
#
_symmetry.space_group_name_H-M   'P 1'
#
loop_
_entity.id
_entity.type
_entity.pdbx_description
1 polymer ?
#
loop_
_entity_poly.entity_id
_entity_poly.type
_entity_poly.pdbx_seq_one_letter_code
_entity_poly.pdbx_strand_id
1 'polypeptide(L)'
;MNIPVEMPSGKIINLARFIALLPDSELTNTSYQLILEGYPNPINLELSDAQILKKILELYQSKAASDGQTVWNKSKQLEKNQRAIELLGKQIEQYRNIPESESLARRELFESFKQTMDSQRSDGQKLYS
;
A
#
# COMPACT_ATOMS: atom_id res chain seq x y z
N MET A 1 -6.32 9.60 -5.91
CA MET A 1 -7.61 10.13 -6.41
C MET A 1 -7.45 11.60 -6.80
N ASN A 2 -7.01 11.96 -8.00
CA ASN A 2 -6.59 13.35 -8.32
C ASN A 2 -7.72 14.25 -8.90
N ILE A 3 -8.89 14.29 -8.25
CA ILE A 3 -10.00 15.12 -8.75
C ILE A 3 -10.30 16.22 -7.71
N PRO A 4 -10.10 17.51 -8.06
CA PRO A 4 -10.58 18.61 -7.25
C PRO A 4 -12.12 18.64 -7.31
N VAL A 5 -12.76 18.81 -6.16
CA VAL A 5 -14.22 18.88 -6.02
C VAL A 5 -14.59 20.23 -5.44
N GLU A 6 -15.50 20.92 -6.11
CA GLU A 6 -16.10 22.16 -5.61
C GLU A 6 -17.30 21.83 -4.72
N MET A 7 -17.29 22.38 -3.51
CA MET A 7 -18.37 22.27 -2.52
C MET A 7 -19.37 23.43 -2.70
N PRO A 8 -20.63 23.30 -2.24
CA PRO A 8 -21.62 24.38 -2.28
C PRO A 8 -21.17 25.68 -1.62
N SER A 9 -20.33 25.60 -0.59
CA SER A 9 -19.74 26.78 0.04
C SER A 9 -18.69 27.50 -0.83
N GLY A 10 -18.39 26.99 -2.03
CA GLY A 10 -17.35 27.50 -2.93
C GLY A 10 -15.94 26.98 -2.59
N LYS A 11 -15.79 26.12 -1.57
CA LYS A 11 -14.51 25.49 -1.23
C LYS A 11 -14.15 24.45 -2.29
N ILE A 12 -12.94 24.54 -2.84
CA ILE A 12 -12.39 23.52 -3.76
C ILE A 12 -11.44 22.62 -2.98
N ILE A 13 -11.72 21.32 -2.96
CA ILE A 13 -11.01 20.34 -2.14
C ILE A 13 -10.44 19.25 -3.04
N ASN A 14 -9.14 19.01 -2.92
CA ASN A 14 -8.50 17.86 -3.56
C ASN A 14 -8.64 16.62 -2.68
N LEU A 15 -9.46 15.65 -3.12
CA LEU A 15 -9.70 14.40 -2.39
C LEU A 15 -8.60 13.35 -2.57
N ALA A 16 -7.51 13.66 -3.29
CA ALA A 16 -6.36 12.77 -3.43
C ALA A 16 -5.75 12.35 -2.10
N ARG A 17 -5.86 13.23 -1.11
CA ARG A 17 -5.26 13.12 0.21
C ARG A 17 -6.31 12.94 1.29
N PHE A 18 -7.51 12.49 0.94
CA PHE A 18 -8.56 12.26 1.93
C PHE A 18 -8.13 11.20 2.96
N ILE A 19 -8.18 11.54 4.24
CA ILE A 19 -7.94 10.60 5.35
C ILE A 19 -9.27 10.27 6.05
N ALA A 20 -9.96 11.29 6.56
CA ALA A 20 -11.15 11.08 7.37
C ALA A 20 -12.12 12.28 7.30
N LEU A 21 -13.40 12.00 7.56
CA LEU A 21 -14.45 12.98 7.77
C LEU A 21 -15.15 12.66 9.10
N LEU A 22 -14.98 13.53 10.09
CA LEU A 22 -15.48 13.31 11.46
C LEU A 22 -16.58 14.32 11.78
N PRO A 23 -17.66 13.93 12.48
CA PRO A 23 -18.61 14.90 13.02
C PRO A 23 -17.94 15.66 14.16
N ASP A 24 -18.08 16.99 14.18
CA ASP A 24 -17.61 17.80 15.30
C ASP A 24 -18.63 17.70 16.44
N SER A 25 -18.20 17.16 17.58
CA SER A 25 -19.06 16.95 18.75
C SER A 25 -19.14 18.16 19.67
N GLU A 26 -18.29 19.18 19.48
CA GLU A 26 -18.19 20.32 20.40
C GLU A 26 -18.98 21.56 19.94
N LEU A 27 -19.38 21.61 18.67
CA LEU A 27 -20.17 22.71 18.10
C LEU A 27 -21.65 22.32 17.98
N THR A 28 -22.52 23.15 18.55
CA THR A 28 -24.00 23.07 18.44
C THR A 28 -24.52 23.16 17.00
N ASN A 29 -23.64 23.50 16.06
CA ASN A 29 -23.89 23.46 14.63
C ASN A 29 -23.27 22.18 14.06
N THR A 30 -24.10 21.37 13.41
CA THR A 30 -23.82 20.11 12.71
C THR A 30 -22.71 20.25 11.66
N SER A 31 -21.48 20.42 12.13
CA SER A 31 -20.28 20.66 11.35
C SER A 31 -19.41 19.41 11.34
N TYR A 32 -18.60 19.27 10.31
CA TYR A 32 -17.73 18.12 10.09
C TYR A 32 -16.29 18.58 9.93
N GLN A 33 -15.37 17.84 10.50
CA GLN A 33 -13.95 18.04 10.32
C GLN A 33 -13.44 17.11 9.22
N LEU A 34 -12.92 17.69 8.15
CA LEU A 34 -12.22 16.99 7.08
C LEU A 34 -10.72 16.97 7.35
N ILE A 35 -10.15 15.79 7.38
CA ILE A 35 -8.71 15.56 7.56
C ILE A 35 -8.10 15.15 6.23
N LEU A 36 -7.08 15.91 5.80
CA LEU A 36 -6.31 15.65 4.59
C LEU A 36 -4.85 15.36 4.93
N GLU A 37 -4.26 14.40 4.23
CA GLU A 37 -2.85 14.04 4.36
C GLU A 37 -1.95 15.23 4.00
N GLY A 38 -0.98 15.52 4.87
CA GLY A 38 -0.05 16.63 4.72
C GLY A 38 -0.64 18.01 5.03
N TYR A 39 -1.88 18.09 5.54
CA TYR A 39 -2.42 19.32 6.11
C TYR A 39 -2.37 19.26 7.64
N PRO A 40 -1.82 20.29 8.30
CA PRO A 40 -1.59 20.26 9.74
C PRO A 40 -2.88 20.39 10.57
N ASN A 41 -3.92 21.03 10.02
CA ASN A 41 -5.16 21.33 10.73
C ASN A 41 -6.37 20.74 9.98
N PRO A 42 -7.38 20.21 10.70
CA PRO A 42 -8.64 19.81 10.10
C PRO A 42 -9.37 20.99 9.45
N ILE A 43 -10.02 20.73 8.31
CA ILE A 43 -10.83 21.71 7.59
C ILE A 43 -12.27 21.58 8.08
N ASN A 44 -12.85 22.68 8.59
CA ASN A 44 -14.23 22.69 9.00
C ASN A 44 -15.17 22.78 7.77
N LEU A 45 -16.08 21.81 7.69
CA LEU A 45 -17.11 21.69 6.66
C LEU A 45 -18.50 21.88 7.28
N GLU A 46 -19.33 22.60 6.54
CA GLU A 46 -20.74 22.73 6.85
C GLU A 46 -21.48 21.43 6.53
N LEU A 47 -22.67 21.25 7.10
CA LEU A 47 -23.50 20.06 6.89
C LEU A 47 -23.75 19.79 5.39
N SER A 48 -24.03 20.83 4.61
CA SER A 48 -24.29 20.77 3.17
C SER A 48 -23.09 20.22 2.39
N ASP A 49 -21.90 20.79 2.64
CA ASP A 49 -20.64 20.34 2.06
C ASP A 49 -20.32 18.89 2.45
N ALA A 50 -20.50 18.54 3.73
CA ALA A 50 -20.24 17.20 4.25
C ALA A 50 -21.17 16.14 3.63
N GLN A 51 -22.44 16.47 3.40
CA GLN A 51 -23.40 15.56 2.75
C GLN A 51 -23.02 15.28 1.29
N ILE A 52 -22.59 16.30 0.55
CA ILE A 52 -22.13 16.11 -0.83
C ILE A 52 -20.84 15.30 -0.85
N LEU A 53 -19.90 15.61 0.04
CA LEU A 53 -18.67 14.84 0.16
C LEU A 53 -18.93 13.36 0.44
N LYS A 54 -19.87 13.03 1.35
CA LYS A 54 -20.30 11.65 1.61
C LYS A 54 -20.85 10.96 0.36
N LYS A 55 -21.77 11.60 -0.37
CA LYS A 55 -22.32 11.05 -1.63
C LYS A 55 -21.22 10.80 -2.67
N ILE A 56 -20.26 11.71 -2.79
CA ILE A 56 -19.13 11.56 -3.71
C ILE A 56 -18.28 10.36 -3.30
N LEU A 57 -17.92 10.23 -2.02
CA LEU A 57 -17.17 9.08 -1.51
C LEU A 57 -17.92 7.74 -1.74
N GLU A 58 -19.24 7.69 -1.54
CA GLU A 58 -20.08 6.52 -1.80
C GLU A 58 -20.14 6.15 -3.30
N LEU A 59 -20.26 7.15 -4.19
CA LEU A 59 -20.22 6.95 -5.64
C LEU A 59 -18.86 6.39 -6.09
N TYR A 60 -17.76 6.80 -5.44
CA TYR A 60 -16.45 6.23 -5.72
C TYR A 60 -16.25 4.83 -5.14
N GLN A 61 -16.78 4.54 -3.96
CA GLN A 61 -16.75 3.17 -3.42
C GLN A 61 -17.54 2.21 -4.31
N SER A 62 -18.70 2.62 -4.80
CA SER A 62 -19.49 1.82 -5.74
C SER A 62 -18.82 1.67 -7.11
N LYS A 63 -18.14 2.73 -7.62
CA LYS A 63 -17.29 2.62 -8.82
C LYS A 63 -16.05 1.73 -8.63
N ALA A 64 -15.39 1.79 -7.48
CA ALA A 64 -14.25 0.92 -7.16
C ALA A 64 -14.68 -0.55 -7.00
N ALA A 65 -15.91 -0.78 -6.56
CA ALA A 65 -16.52 -2.11 -6.56
C ALA A 65 -16.90 -2.60 -7.98
N SER A 66 -17.27 -1.69 -8.89
CA SER A 66 -17.60 -2.05 -10.29
C SER A 66 -16.38 -2.17 -11.20
N ASP A 67 -15.34 -1.37 -10.97
CA ASP A 67 -14.06 -1.42 -11.70
C ASP A 67 -13.14 -2.47 -11.07
N GLY A 68 -13.57 -3.73 -11.16
CA GLY A 68 -12.65 -4.87 -11.16
C GLY A 68 -11.73 -4.97 -9.94
N GLN A 69 -12.20 -4.68 -8.73
CA GLN A 69 -11.63 -5.34 -7.56
C GLN A 69 -11.81 -6.84 -7.78
N THR A 70 -10.78 -7.45 -8.36
CA THR A 70 -10.61 -8.89 -8.38
C THR A 70 -10.43 -9.25 -6.92
N VAL A 71 -11.54 -9.48 -6.22
CA VAL A 71 -11.56 -9.93 -4.83
C VAL A 71 -10.55 -11.04 -4.75
N TRP A 72 -9.46 -10.80 -4.02
CA TRP A 72 -8.36 -11.74 -3.94
C TRP A 72 -8.93 -13.06 -3.44
N ASN A 73 -8.95 -14.05 -4.34
CA ASN A 73 -9.53 -15.35 -4.04
C ASN A 73 -8.37 -16.33 -3.89
N LYS A 74 -8.14 -16.74 -2.64
CA LYS A 74 -7.08 -17.66 -2.26
C LYS A 74 -7.05 -18.91 -3.14
N SER A 75 -8.21 -19.54 -3.36
CA SER A 75 -8.32 -20.78 -4.13
C SER A 75 -7.92 -20.58 -5.60
N LYS A 76 -8.43 -19.51 -6.24
CA LYS A 76 -8.04 -19.17 -7.62
C LYS A 76 -6.55 -18.81 -7.75
N GLN A 77 -5.96 -18.19 -6.73
CA GLN A 77 -4.54 -17.88 -6.75
C GLN A 77 -3.66 -19.12 -6.55
N LEU A 78 -4.08 -20.06 -5.69
CA LEU A 78 -3.40 -21.33 -5.54
C LEU A 78 -3.44 -22.14 -6.83
N GLU A 79 -4.59 -22.18 -7.51
CA GLU A 79 -4.72 -22.83 -8.82
C GLU A 79 -3.80 -22.20 -9.87
N LYS A 80 -3.78 -20.87 -9.98
CA LYS A 80 -2.87 -20.15 -10.89
C LYS A 80 -1.40 -20.42 -10.59
N ASN A 81 -1.04 -20.55 -9.32
CA ASN A 81 0.35 -20.68 -8.87
C ASN A 81 0.79 -22.14 -8.69
N GLN A 82 -0.07 -23.12 -8.98
CA GLN A 82 0.19 -24.54 -8.75
C GLN A 82 1.52 -25.01 -9.35
N ARG A 83 1.80 -24.62 -10.61
CA ARG A 83 3.06 -24.95 -11.29
C ARG A 83 4.28 -24.33 -10.60
N ALA A 84 4.17 -23.09 -10.10
CA ALA A 84 5.26 -22.43 -9.40
C ALA A 84 5.54 -23.12 -8.05
N ILE A 85 4.49 -23.54 -7.35
CA ILE A 85 4.59 -24.29 -6.09
C ILE A 85 5.30 -25.63 -6.32
N GLU A 86 4.98 -26.34 -7.41
CA GLU A 86 5.63 -27.61 -7.76
C GLU A 86 7.12 -27.43 -8.09
N LEU A 87 7.46 -26.40 -8.85
CA LEU A 87 8.87 -26.08 -9.16
C LEU A 87 9.65 -25.73 -7.89
N LEU A 88 9.05 -24.95 -7.00
CA LEU A 88 9.63 -24.60 -5.71
C LEU A 88 9.87 -25.86 -4.85
N GLY A 89 8.90 -26.78 -4.82
CA GLY A 89 9.04 -28.05 -4.12
C GLY A 89 10.21 -28.88 -4.65
N LYS A 90 10.37 -28.98 -5.97
CA LYS A 90 11.51 -29.67 -6.60
C LYS A 90 12.84 -29.03 -6.24
N GLN A 91 12.90 -27.69 -6.25
CA GLN A 91 14.10 -26.98 -5.82
C GLN A 91 14.42 -27.28 -4.35
N ILE A 92 13.45 -27.16 -3.45
CA ILE A 92 13.67 -27.44 -2.02
C ILE A 92 14.23 -28.85 -1.80
N GLU A 93 13.70 -29.88 -2.48
CA GLU A 93 14.24 -31.24 -2.38
C GLU A 93 15.67 -31.38 -2.91
N GLN A 94 16.02 -30.66 -3.99
CA GLN A 94 17.39 -30.59 -4.48
C GLN A 94 18.32 -29.95 -3.44
N TYR A 95 17.88 -28.89 -2.77
CA TYR A 95 18.69 -28.17 -1.77
C TYR A 95 18.74 -28.87 -0.40
N ARG A 96 17.73 -29.67 -0.05
CA ARG A 96 17.66 -30.36 1.26
C ARG A 96 18.80 -31.38 1.43
N ASN A 97 19.22 -32.03 0.36
CA ASN A 97 20.22 -33.11 0.40
C ASN A 97 21.60 -32.69 -0.11
N ILE A 98 21.89 -31.38 -0.14
CA ILE A 98 23.21 -30.89 -0.54
C ILE A 98 24.24 -31.28 0.52
N PRO A 99 25.41 -31.84 0.13
CA PRO A 99 26.50 -32.11 1.06
C PRO A 99 26.92 -30.86 1.83
N GLU A 100 27.23 -31.02 3.12
CA GLU A 100 27.62 -29.90 3.98
C GLU A 100 28.84 -29.13 3.44
N SER A 101 29.80 -29.84 2.81
CA SER A 101 30.95 -29.23 2.14
C SER A 101 30.57 -28.31 0.98
N GLU A 102 29.57 -28.69 0.19
CA GLU A 102 29.06 -27.88 -0.91
C GLU A 102 28.24 -26.68 -0.39
N SER A 103 27.48 -26.87 0.69
CA SER A 103 26.76 -25.78 1.37
C SER A 103 27.72 -24.72 1.92
N LEU A 104 28.80 -25.16 2.57
CA LEU A 104 29.87 -24.29 3.07
C LEU A 104 30.54 -23.49 1.95
N ALA A 105 30.92 -24.15 0.85
CA ALA A 105 31.53 -23.48 -0.30
C ALA A 105 30.61 -22.41 -0.91
N ARG A 106 29.31 -22.71 -1.04
CA ARG A 106 28.32 -21.74 -1.54
C ARG A 106 28.16 -20.54 -0.60
N ARG A 107 28.20 -20.78 0.72
CA ARG A 107 28.14 -19.71 1.73
C ARG A 107 29.36 -18.79 1.62
N GLU A 108 30.56 -19.36 1.52
CA GLU A 108 31.81 -18.58 1.38
C GLU A 108 31.82 -17.75 0.09
N LEU A 109 31.37 -18.32 -1.03
CA LEU A 109 31.21 -17.59 -2.28
C LEU A 109 30.23 -16.42 -2.13
N PHE A 110 29.08 -16.64 -1.48
CA PHE A 110 28.11 -15.59 -1.26
C PHE A 110 28.64 -14.47 -0.35
N GLU A 111 29.37 -14.80 0.71
CA GLU A 111 30.04 -13.82 1.56
C GLU A 111 31.07 -12.99 0.78
N SER A 112 31.90 -13.63 -0.05
CA SER A 112 32.89 -12.94 -0.89
C SER A 112 32.22 -11.99 -1.91
N PHE A 113 31.08 -12.41 -2.47
CA PHE A 113 30.29 -11.60 -3.38
C PHE A 113 29.71 -10.37 -2.67
N LYS A 114 29.13 -10.54 -1.47
CA LYS A 114 28.63 -9.41 -0.67
C LYS A 114 29.71 -8.39 -0.38
N GLN A 115 30.89 -8.84 0.06
CA GLN A 115 32.04 -7.96 0.32
C GLN A 115 32.47 -7.22 -0.94
N THR A 116 32.50 -7.90 -2.08
CA THR A 116 32.84 -7.27 -3.38
C THR A 116 31.82 -6.21 -3.75
N MET A 117 30.52 -6.50 -3.64
CA MET A 117 29.46 -5.55 -3.95
C MET A 117 29.51 -4.33 -3.04
N ASP A 118 29.76 -4.49 -1.74
CA ASP A 118 29.86 -3.36 -0.82
C ASP A 118 31.16 -2.56 -0.98
N SER A 119 32.24 -3.17 -1.47
CA SER A 119 33.47 -2.43 -1.83
C SER A 119 33.28 -1.49 -3.02
N GLN A 120 32.32 -1.80 -3.91
CA GLN A 120 32.00 -0.99 -5.08
C GLN A 120 30.94 0.07 -4.81
N ARG A 121 30.30 0.05 -3.64
CA ARG A 121 29.25 1.01 -3.26
C ARG A 121 29.84 2.20 -2.51
N SER A 122 29.27 3.38 -2.74
CA SER A 122 29.62 4.59 -2.00
C SER A 122 29.23 4.45 -0.52
N ASP A 123 29.98 5.14 0.36
CA ASP A 123 29.66 5.19 1.79
C ASP A 123 28.24 5.73 2.00
N GLY A 124 27.43 4.99 2.76
CA GLY A 124 25.98 5.23 2.94
C GLY A 124 25.05 4.33 2.11
N GLN A 125 25.58 3.55 1.15
CA GLN A 125 24.81 2.59 0.35
C GLN A 125 25.23 1.12 0.58
N LYS A 126 26.22 0.87 1.44
CA LYS A 126 26.67 -0.47 1.81
C LYS A 126 25.52 -1.24 2.48
N LEU A 127 25.24 -2.45 2.00
CA LEU A 127 24.12 -3.26 2.49
C LEU A 127 24.49 -4.06 3.74
N TYR A 128 25.77 -4.39 3.91
CA TYR A 128 26.28 -5.17 5.00
C TYR A 128 27.49 -4.43 5.59
N SER A 129 27.34 -3.90 6.80
CA SER A 129 28.39 -3.18 7.55
C SER A 129 28.67 -3.88 8.86
#